data_AF-A0A1H3Q470-F1
#
_entry.id   AF-A0A1H3Q470-F1
#
_cell.length_a   1.000
_cell.length_b   1.000
_cell.length_c   1.000
_cell.angle_alpha   90.00
_cell.angle_beta   90.00
_cell.angle_gamma   90.00
#
_symmetry.space_group_name_H-M   'P 1'
#
loop_
_entity.id
_entity.type
_entity.pdbx_description
1 polymer ?
#
loop_
_entity_poly.entity_id
_entity_poly.type
_entity_poly.pdbx_seq_one_letter_code
_entity_poly.pdbx_strand_id
1 'polypeptide(L)'
;MRVHVLATVRWFQSETLPRCRRMRAGKPKRPLSADQESSVPMETQMSATQTLDTIQVFRRLRDQSSGVNTDELDALFQKLESVSFGNLIGGRWKGGVFQTGHKAIKWLDEIKWYGKQFNSQLDVKPLLCREEDGEIYSRRQNDGEASIWRIEFREELSAAMVYDKVAIVDHFRLVDSATVMGIMTGKDDMVYDNGKYCYFYLERDRHAGGTEGM
;
A
#
# COMPACT_ATOMS: atom_id res chain seq x y z
N MET A 1 7.65 20.78 -41.90
CA MET A 1 7.93 21.64 -40.72
C MET A 1 8.43 20.76 -39.59
N ARG A 2 9.74 20.78 -39.32
CA ARG A 2 10.36 20.13 -38.16
C ARG A 2 10.76 21.22 -37.19
N VAL A 3 10.26 21.18 -35.96
CA VAL A 3 10.66 22.11 -34.90
C VAL A 3 11.50 21.31 -33.90
N HIS A 4 12.81 21.56 -33.91
CA HIS A 4 13.73 21.15 -32.85
C HIS A 4 13.73 22.24 -31.78
N VAL A 5 13.38 21.88 -30.54
CA VAL A 5 13.57 22.75 -29.37
C VAL A 5 14.76 22.19 -28.59
N LEU A 6 15.90 22.88 -28.69
CA LEU A 6 17.08 22.69 -27.85
C LEU A 6 16.92 23.60 -26.62
N ALA A 7 16.64 23.01 -25.45
CA ALA A 7 16.70 23.71 -24.18
C ALA A 7 18.09 23.53 -23.57
N THR A 8 18.83 24.63 -23.46
CA THR A 8 20.18 24.69 -22.87
C THR A 8 20.05 24.78 -21.35
N VAL A 9 20.59 23.80 -20.61
CA VAL A 9 20.68 23.83 -19.14
C VAL A 9 21.91 24.66 -18.74
N ARG A 10 21.68 25.80 -18.08
CA ARG A 10 22.73 26.66 -17.52
C ARG A 10 23.01 26.23 -16.08
N TRP A 11 24.23 25.79 -15.83
CA TRP A 11 24.76 25.50 -14.50
C TRP A 11 24.98 26.79 -13.70
N PHE A 12 24.49 26.86 -12.47
CA PHE A 12 24.76 27.94 -11.53
C PHE A 12 25.82 27.46 -10.51
N GLN A 13 26.99 28.08 -10.52
CA GLN A 13 28.10 27.81 -9.61
C GLN A 13 28.07 28.72 -8.37
N SER A 14 28.29 28.07 -7.22
CA SER A 14 28.88 28.50 -5.95
C SER A 14 28.90 29.98 -5.54
N GLU A 15 28.36 30.27 -4.34
CA GLU A 15 28.90 31.30 -3.45
C GLU A 15 28.92 30.83 -1.97
N THR A 16 30.15 30.63 -1.50
CA THR A 16 30.75 30.92 -0.18
C THR A 16 29.86 31.15 1.07
N LEU A 17 30.13 30.32 2.10
CA LEU A 17 29.69 30.51 3.49
C LEU A 17 30.50 31.60 4.22
N PRO A 18 29.88 32.53 4.97
CA PRO A 18 30.60 33.39 5.89
C PRO A 18 30.87 32.72 7.25
N ARG A 19 32.07 33.02 7.76
CA ARG A 19 32.69 32.53 9.00
C ARG A 19 31.89 32.83 10.28
N CYS A 20 31.92 31.84 11.17
CA CYS A 20 31.40 31.86 12.53
C CYS A 20 32.10 32.92 13.42
N ARG A 21 31.35 33.87 13.97
CA ARG A 21 31.82 34.82 15.01
C ARG A 21 31.54 34.24 16.40
N ARG A 22 32.60 33.99 17.18
CA ARG A 22 32.52 33.68 18.61
C ARG A 22 31.86 34.85 19.37
N MET A 23 30.71 34.63 19.98
CA MET A 23 30.11 35.53 20.97
C MET A 23 30.40 35.04 22.39
N ARG A 24 30.58 36.02 23.29
CA ARG A 24 31.03 35.88 24.68
C ARG A 24 29.91 35.31 25.57
N ALA A 25 30.30 34.46 26.52
CA ALA A 25 29.41 33.91 27.55
C ALA A 25 28.86 35.02 28.47
N GLY A 26 27.55 35.22 28.44
CA GLY A 26 26.78 36.00 29.42
C GLY A 26 26.23 35.09 30.54
N LYS A 27 26.22 35.61 31.76
CA LYS A 27 25.87 34.95 33.03
C LYS A 27 24.48 34.28 33.05
N PRO A 28 24.27 33.25 33.91
CA PRO A 28 23.00 32.53 34.00
C PRO A 28 21.91 33.38 34.68
N LYS A 29 20.73 33.47 34.05
CA LYS A 29 19.49 33.95 34.69
C LYS A 29 18.73 32.76 35.29
N ARG A 30 18.08 33.01 36.44
CA ARG A 30 17.27 32.10 37.27
C ARG A 30 16.25 31.25 36.49
N PRO A 31 15.81 30.11 37.05
CA PRO A 31 14.88 29.22 36.38
C PRO A 31 13.49 29.85 36.36
N LEU A 32 12.88 29.91 35.17
CA LEU A 32 11.44 30.04 35.01
C LEU A 32 10.84 28.63 35.10
N SER A 33 9.79 28.55 35.89
CA SER A 33 9.00 27.37 36.21
C SER A 33 8.53 26.62 34.97
N ALA A 34 8.49 25.30 35.12
CA ALA A 34 7.79 24.39 34.24
C ALA A 34 6.32 24.78 34.13
N ASP A 35 5.86 24.96 32.90
CA ASP A 35 4.49 24.72 32.42
C ASP A 35 4.59 24.59 30.90
N GLN A 36 5.07 23.43 30.43
CA GLN A 36 4.89 23.00 29.04
C GLN A 36 3.70 22.06 29.00
N GLU A 37 2.48 22.62 28.97
CA GLU A 37 1.36 21.89 28.40
C GLU A 37 1.65 21.69 26.91
N SER A 38 2.07 20.48 26.55
CA SER A 38 2.22 20.06 25.15
C SER A 38 0.82 19.94 24.53
N SER A 39 0.26 21.06 24.09
CA SER A 39 -0.95 21.07 23.28
C SER A 39 -0.61 20.54 21.89
N VAL A 40 -0.80 19.24 21.68
CA VAL A 40 -0.81 18.67 20.33
C VAL A 40 -1.89 19.40 19.53
N PRO A 41 -1.62 19.95 18.34
CA PRO A 41 -2.60 20.68 17.56
C PRO A 41 -3.84 19.81 17.28
N MET A 42 -5.03 20.41 17.37
CA MET A 42 -6.32 19.71 17.19
C MET A 42 -6.40 18.94 15.85
N GLU A 43 -5.74 19.46 14.81
CA GLU A 43 -5.61 18.82 13.49
C GLU A 43 -4.83 17.49 13.54
N THR A 44 -3.76 17.43 14.34
CA THR A 44 -2.99 16.20 14.58
C THR A 44 -3.77 15.20 15.42
N GLN A 45 -4.57 15.67 16.39
CA GLN A 45 -5.45 14.82 17.20
C GLN A 45 -6.63 14.25 16.40
N MET A 46 -7.23 15.05 15.51
CA MET A 46 -8.29 14.61 14.61
C MET A 46 -7.78 13.58 13.59
N SER A 47 -6.61 13.83 12.98
CA SER A 47 -5.96 12.88 12.07
C SER A 47 -5.67 11.54 12.76
N ALA A 48 -5.07 11.54 13.95
CA ALA A 48 -4.76 10.31 14.68
C ALA A 48 -6.03 9.53 15.10
N THR A 49 -7.09 10.23 15.52
CA THR A 49 -8.37 9.61 15.90
C THR A 49 -9.06 8.98 14.70
N GLN A 50 -9.03 9.64 13.54
CA GLN A 50 -9.61 9.14 12.31
C GLN A 50 -8.86 7.91 11.75
N THR A 51 -7.52 7.89 11.88
CA THR A 51 -6.72 6.70 11.55
C THR A 51 -7.09 5.51 12.44
N LEU A 52 -7.25 5.71 13.76
CA LEU A 52 -7.63 4.65 14.70
C LEU A 52 -9.03 4.08 14.39
N ASP A 53 -9.99 4.94 14.07
CA ASP A 53 -11.34 4.51 13.66
C ASP A 53 -11.30 3.64 12.39
N THR A 54 -10.55 4.09 11.38
CA THR A 54 -10.42 3.40 10.09
C THR A 54 -9.79 2.01 10.25
N ILE A 55 -8.75 1.88 11.09
CA ILE A 55 -8.11 0.59 11.39
C ILE A 55 -9.06 -0.35 12.14
N GLN A 56 -9.87 0.17 13.07
CA GLN A 56 -10.86 -0.64 13.79
C GLN A 56 -11.95 -1.17 12.86
N VAL A 57 -12.46 -0.33 11.95
CA VAL A 57 -13.42 -0.73 10.92
C VAL A 57 -12.81 -1.81 10.01
N PHE A 58 -11.57 -1.61 9.54
CA PHE A 58 -10.86 -2.62 8.73
C PHE A 58 -10.80 -3.97 9.45
N ARG A 59 -10.35 -4.00 10.71
CA ARG A 59 -10.21 -5.25 11.48
C ARG A 59 -11.55 -5.94 11.66
N ARG A 60 -12.61 -5.20 12.01
CA ARG A 60 -13.95 -5.76 12.14
C ARG A 60 -14.43 -6.42 10.84
N LEU A 61 -14.26 -5.74 9.70
CA LEU A 61 -14.67 -6.29 8.39
C LEU A 61 -13.81 -7.48 7.96
N ARG A 62 -12.50 -7.44 8.26
CA ARG A 62 -11.56 -8.54 7.98
C ARG A 62 -11.93 -9.80 8.77
N ASP A 63 -12.29 -9.65 10.04
CA ASP A 63 -12.53 -10.76 10.96
C ASP A 63 -13.95 -11.37 10.81
N GLN A 64 -14.80 -10.79 9.96
CA GLN A 64 -16.13 -11.32 9.65
C GLN A 64 -16.04 -12.49 8.67
N SER A 65 -16.59 -13.64 9.06
CA SER A 65 -16.48 -14.90 8.32
C SER A 65 -17.37 -15.03 7.08
N SER A 66 -18.39 -14.18 6.93
CA SER A 66 -19.31 -14.21 5.78
C SER A 66 -20.20 -12.96 5.73
N GLY A 67 -20.67 -12.59 4.55
CA GLY A 67 -21.66 -11.51 4.37
C GLY A 67 -21.10 -10.11 4.60
N VAL A 68 -19.80 -9.91 4.36
CA VAL A 68 -19.17 -8.59 4.46
C VAL A 68 -19.81 -7.64 3.45
N ASN A 69 -20.29 -6.48 3.90
CA ASN A 69 -20.97 -5.52 3.05
C ASN A 69 -19.96 -4.76 2.17
N THR A 70 -20.13 -4.83 0.85
CA THR A 70 -19.27 -4.14 -0.12
C THR A 70 -19.36 -2.62 -0.04
N ASP A 71 -20.50 -2.08 0.34
CA ASP A 71 -20.69 -0.62 0.41
C ASP A 71 -19.94 -0.04 1.62
N GLU A 72 -19.81 -0.83 2.69
CA GLU A 72 -18.99 -0.48 3.84
C GLU A 72 -17.49 -0.58 3.51
N LEU A 73 -17.09 -1.59 2.73
CA LEU A 73 -15.72 -1.70 2.21
C LEU A 73 -15.39 -0.53 1.27
N ASP A 74 -16.34 -0.07 0.47
CA ASP A 74 -16.18 1.11 -0.39
C ASP A 74 -15.98 2.39 0.41
N ALA A 75 -16.79 2.59 1.45
CA ALA A 75 -16.66 3.72 2.36
C ALA A 75 -15.34 3.69 3.12
N LEU A 76 -14.89 2.50 3.56
CA LEU A 76 -13.59 2.30 4.18
C LEU A 76 -12.46 2.66 3.20
N PHE A 77 -12.49 2.09 1.99
CA PHE A 77 -11.43 2.27 0.98
C PHE A 77 -11.23 3.74 0.60
N GLN A 78 -12.31 4.53 0.51
CA GLN A 78 -12.24 5.96 0.21
C GLN A 78 -11.59 6.79 1.32
N LYS A 79 -11.63 6.32 2.57
CA LYS A 79 -11.02 7.02 3.72
C LYS A 79 -9.54 6.70 3.93
N LEU A 80 -9.07 5.60 3.35
CA LEU A 80 -7.69 5.13 3.53
C LEU A 80 -6.70 5.93 2.66
N GLU A 81 -5.48 6.08 3.15
CA GLU A 81 -4.44 6.85 2.47
C GLU A 81 -3.95 6.19 1.17
N SER A 82 -3.42 6.99 0.25
CA SER A 82 -2.75 6.49 -0.96
C SER A 82 -1.50 5.68 -0.62
N VAL A 83 -1.17 4.73 -1.49
CA VAL A 83 0.00 3.85 -1.37
C VAL A 83 1.06 4.34 -2.35
N SER A 84 2.29 4.53 -1.88
CA SER A 84 3.46 4.76 -2.73
C SER A 84 4.11 3.44 -3.16
N PHE A 85 4.98 3.47 -4.17
CA PHE A 85 5.74 2.27 -4.56
C PHE A 85 6.59 1.73 -3.41
N GLY A 86 7.20 2.62 -2.62
CA GLY A 86 8.02 2.26 -1.46
C GLY A 86 7.23 1.57 -0.35
N ASN A 87 5.92 1.81 -0.26
CA ASN A 87 5.08 1.08 0.68
C ASN A 87 4.95 -0.41 0.31
N LEU A 88 4.95 -0.76 -0.99
CA LEU A 88 4.72 -2.12 -1.51
C LEU A 88 6.02 -2.92 -1.73
N ILE A 89 6.99 -2.28 -2.38
CA ILE A 89 8.25 -2.91 -2.81
C ILE A 89 9.03 -3.43 -1.59
N GLY A 90 9.83 -4.47 -1.80
CA GLY A 90 10.81 -4.95 -0.82
C GLY A 90 10.43 -6.27 -0.15
N GLY A 91 9.49 -7.03 -0.72
CA GLY A 91 9.29 -8.40 -0.29
C GLY A 91 7.89 -8.96 -0.51
N ARG A 92 7.63 -10.01 0.25
CA ARG A 92 6.42 -10.81 0.19
C ARG A 92 5.33 -10.24 1.10
N TRP A 93 4.09 -10.44 0.68
CA TRP A 93 2.89 -10.08 1.40
C TRP A 93 1.97 -11.28 1.44
N LYS A 94 1.46 -11.59 2.63
CA LYS A 94 0.43 -12.60 2.82
C LYS A 94 -0.93 -11.98 2.51
N GLY A 95 -1.70 -12.67 1.68
CA GLY A 95 -3.02 -12.23 1.25
C GLY A 95 -4.14 -12.79 2.12
N GLY A 96 -5.24 -12.04 2.15
CA GLY A 96 -6.53 -12.51 2.59
C GLY A 96 -7.65 -11.78 1.84
N VAL A 97 -8.87 -12.32 1.92
CA VAL A 97 -10.04 -11.79 1.20
C VAL A 97 -11.17 -11.48 2.16
N PHE A 98 -11.90 -10.40 1.88
CA PHE A 98 -13.11 -10.08 2.64
C PHE A 98 -14.24 -11.00 2.19
N GLN A 99 -14.96 -11.62 3.14
CA GLN A 99 -15.94 -12.67 2.87
C GLN A 99 -17.28 -12.11 2.35
N THR A 100 -17.25 -11.46 1.18
CA THR A 100 -18.42 -10.82 0.53
C THR A 100 -19.28 -11.82 -0.26
N GLY A 101 -18.77 -13.04 -0.51
CA GLY A 101 -19.41 -14.04 -1.37
C GLY A 101 -19.06 -13.93 -2.86
N HIS A 102 -18.19 -13.00 -3.24
CA HIS A 102 -17.72 -12.78 -4.61
C HIS A 102 -17.06 -14.04 -5.21
N LYS A 103 -17.32 -14.37 -6.47
CA LYS A 103 -16.76 -15.58 -7.14
C LYS A 103 -15.23 -15.70 -7.05
N ALA A 104 -14.52 -14.59 -7.22
CA ALA A 104 -13.05 -14.55 -7.08
C ALA A 104 -12.53 -15.14 -5.76
N ILE A 105 -13.29 -15.04 -4.66
CA ILE A 105 -12.91 -15.61 -3.36
C ILE A 105 -12.76 -17.12 -3.46
N LYS A 106 -13.72 -17.80 -4.10
CA LYS A 106 -13.69 -19.25 -4.29
C LYS A 106 -12.51 -19.65 -5.17
N TRP A 107 -12.29 -18.93 -6.26
CA TRP A 107 -11.17 -19.19 -7.14
C TRP A 107 -9.81 -19.01 -6.45
N LEU A 108 -9.64 -17.97 -5.62
CA LEU A 108 -8.41 -17.75 -4.85
C LEU A 108 -8.17 -18.87 -3.82
N ASP A 109 -9.23 -19.41 -3.21
CA ASP A 109 -9.16 -20.56 -2.32
C ASP A 109 -8.76 -21.84 -3.08
N GLU A 110 -9.40 -22.10 -4.24
CA GLU A 110 -9.11 -23.26 -5.10
C GLU A 110 -7.64 -23.31 -5.56
N ILE A 111 -7.05 -22.15 -5.88
CA ILE A 111 -5.62 -22.08 -6.28
C ILE A 111 -4.66 -22.03 -5.07
N LYS A 112 -5.17 -22.12 -3.84
CA LYS A 112 -4.41 -22.01 -2.58
C LYS A 112 -3.57 -20.72 -2.54
N TRP A 113 -4.20 -19.59 -2.87
CA TRP A 113 -3.54 -18.30 -2.94
C TRP A 113 -2.92 -17.92 -1.59
N TYR A 114 -1.61 -17.70 -1.59
CA TYR A 114 -0.84 -17.26 -0.44
C TYR A 114 -0.80 -15.74 -0.32
N GLY A 115 -0.63 -15.05 -1.45
CA GLY A 115 -0.42 -13.61 -1.47
C GLY A 115 0.35 -13.12 -2.69
N LYS A 116 1.15 -12.08 -2.50
CA LYS A 116 1.87 -11.38 -3.59
C LYS A 116 3.31 -11.10 -3.19
N GLN A 117 4.18 -10.89 -4.17
CA GLN A 117 5.55 -10.44 -3.92
C GLN A 117 5.93 -9.31 -4.87
N PHE A 118 6.40 -8.20 -4.31
CA PHE A 118 6.76 -6.99 -5.05
C PHE A 118 8.27 -6.81 -4.95
N ASN A 119 9.00 -7.34 -5.93
CA ASN A 119 10.46 -7.23 -5.98
C ASN A 119 10.87 -5.84 -6.50
N SER A 120 10.22 -5.37 -7.56
CA SER A 120 10.43 -4.04 -8.15
C SER A 120 9.18 -3.55 -8.86
N GLN A 121 9.23 -2.36 -9.46
CA GLN A 121 8.11 -1.82 -10.24
C GLN A 121 7.71 -2.74 -11.42
N LEU A 122 8.67 -3.39 -12.07
CA LEU A 122 8.43 -4.23 -13.26
C LEU A 122 8.59 -5.74 -12.98
N ASP A 123 8.76 -6.13 -11.71
CA ASP A 123 8.85 -7.52 -11.29
C ASP A 123 7.97 -7.72 -10.05
N VAL A 124 6.73 -8.13 -10.31
CA VAL A 124 5.73 -8.43 -9.29
C VAL A 124 5.19 -9.83 -9.54
N LYS A 125 5.15 -10.66 -8.50
CA LYS A 125 4.51 -11.98 -8.52
C LYS A 125 3.10 -11.84 -7.94
N PRO A 126 2.05 -11.73 -8.78
CA PRO A 126 0.71 -11.35 -8.33
C PRO A 126 -0.06 -12.49 -7.64
N LEU A 127 0.36 -13.73 -7.88
CA LEU A 127 -0.31 -14.96 -7.43
C LEU A 127 0.75 -15.91 -6.85
N LEU A 128 1.24 -15.60 -5.66
CA LEU A 128 1.95 -16.61 -4.89
C LEU A 128 0.94 -17.64 -4.39
N CYS A 129 1.19 -18.91 -4.64
CA CYS A 129 0.32 -20.03 -4.25
C CYS A 129 1.12 -21.05 -3.44
N ARG A 130 0.42 -21.86 -2.64
CA ARG A 130 1.04 -22.97 -1.90
C ARG A 130 0.88 -24.29 -2.64
N GLU A 131 1.98 -25.03 -2.76
CA GLU A 131 1.96 -26.44 -3.13
C GLU A 131 1.51 -27.33 -1.96
N GLU A 132 1.35 -28.63 -2.22
CA GLU A 132 0.95 -29.61 -1.20
C GLU A 132 2.00 -29.81 -0.10
N ASP A 133 3.29 -29.67 -0.42
CA ASP A 133 4.40 -29.73 0.54
C ASP A 133 4.57 -28.44 1.37
N GLY A 134 3.78 -27.40 1.06
CA GLY A 134 3.81 -26.11 1.72
C GLY A 134 4.71 -25.06 1.05
N GLU A 135 5.47 -25.45 0.01
CA GLU A 135 6.31 -24.53 -0.75
C GLU A 135 5.49 -23.44 -1.44
N ILE A 136 6.05 -22.25 -1.52
CA ILE A 136 5.41 -21.09 -2.14
C ILE A 136 6.02 -20.82 -3.51
N TYR A 137 5.19 -20.85 -4.55
CA TYR A 137 5.59 -20.58 -5.94
C TYR A 137 4.76 -19.47 -6.57
N SER A 138 5.29 -18.87 -7.64
CA SER A 138 4.57 -17.89 -8.45
C SER A 138 3.75 -18.61 -9.52
N ARG A 139 2.42 -18.60 -9.38
CA ARG A 139 1.51 -19.09 -10.42
C ARG A 139 1.33 -18.01 -11.47
N ARG A 140 1.69 -18.28 -12.72
CA ARG A 140 1.49 -17.34 -13.83
C ARG A 140 0.10 -17.49 -14.43
N GLN A 141 -0.52 -16.36 -14.78
CA GLN A 141 -1.82 -16.33 -15.47
C GLN A 141 -1.58 -15.89 -16.91
N ASN A 142 -1.94 -16.73 -17.89
CA ASN A 142 -1.64 -16.52 -19.31
C ASN A 142 -0.14 -16.26 -19.57
N ASP A 143 0.72 -16.97 -18.83
CA ASP A 143 2.19 -16.80 -18.82
C ASP A 143 2.66 -15.38 -18.44
N GLY A 144 1.77 -14.58 -17.85
CA GLY A 144 2.04 -13.23 -17.37
C GLY A 144 2.23 -13.14 -15.87
N GLU A 145 2.84 -12.04 -15.45
CA GLU A 145 2.99 -11.62 -14.07
C GLU A 145 2.32 -10.24 -13.91
N ALA A 146 2.99 -9.29 -13.25
CA ALA A 146 2.45 -7.96 -13.09
C ALA A 146 3.54 -6.89 -12.93
N SER A 147 3.10 -5.64 -13.03
CA SER A 147 3.88 -4.44 -12.78
C SER A 147 3.08 -3.44 -11.91
N ILE A 148 3.79 -2.50 -11.26
CA ILE A 148 3.17 -1.44 -10.45
C ILE A 148 3.17 -0.14 -11.22
N TRP A 149 2.04 0.56 -11.20
CA TRP A 149 1.86 1.87 -11.78
C TRP A 149 1.12 2.80 -10.82
N ARG A 150 1.17 4.11 -11.08
CA ARG A 150 0.26 5.04 -10.40
C ARG A 150 -0.98 5.18 -11.24
N ILE A 151 -2.12 4.77 -10.71
CA ILE A 151 -3.40 4.79 -11.41
C ILE A 151 -4.42 5.48 -10.52
N GLU A 152 -5.16 6.43 -11.10
CA GLU A 152 -6.27 7.08 -10.42
C GLU A 152 -7.48 6.14 -10.39
N PHE A 153 -8.07 5.96 -9.22
CA PHE A 153 -9.30 5.21 -9.04
C PHE A 153 -10.16 5.87 -7.98
N ARG A 154 -11.40 6.21 -8.36
CA ARG A 154 -12.34 7.00 -7.53
C ARG A 154 -11.67 8.27 -6.99
N GLU A 155 -11.17 9.06 -7.93
CA GLU A 155 -10.61 10.41 -7.71
C GLU A 155 -9.31 10.44 -6.91
N GLU A 156 -8.65 9.29 -6.70
CA GLU A 156 -7.33 9.27 -6.08
C GLU A 156 -6.27 8.46 -6.82
N LEU A 157 -5.13 9.10 -7.03
CA LEU A 157 -3.91 8.53 -7.56
C LEU A 157 -3.14 7.73 -6.49
N SER A 158 -3.17 6.40 -6.60
CA SER A 158 -2.45 5.47 -5.72
C SER A 158 -1.59 4.49 -6.53
N ALA A 159 -0.67 3.78 -5.87
CA ALA A 159 -0.04 2.62 -6.45
C ALA A 159 -1.10 1.54 -6.72
N ALA A 160 -1.05 0.99 -7.92
CA ALA A 160 -1.89 -0.10 -8.37
C ALA A 160 -1.03 -1.15 -9.09
N MET A 161 -1.40 -2.41 -8.96
CA MET A 161 -0.75 -3.50 -9.69
C MET A 161 -1.56 -3.85 -10.92
N VAL A 162 -0.91 -3.84 -12.07
CA VAL A 162 -1.49 -4.16 -13.38
C VAL A 162 -0.94 -5.51 -13.81
N TYR A 163 -1.84 -6.45 -14.11
CA TYR A 163 -1.44 -7.76 -14.62
C TYR A 163 -1.02 -7.65 -16.09
N ASP A 164 0.05 -8.33 -16.48
CA ASP A 164 0.66 -8.14 -17.80
C ASP A 164 -0.16 -8.76 -18.94
N LYS A 165 -0.90 -9.83 -18.65
CA LYS A 165 -1.59 -10.68 -19.65
C LYS A 165 -3.07 -10.90 -19.37
N VAL A 166 -3.62 -10.22 -18.38
CA VAL A 166 -5.06 -10.18 -18.09
C VAL A 166 -5.49 -8.76 -17.77
N ALA A 167 -6.71 -8.39 -18.15
CA ALA A 167 -7.24 -7.04 -17.97
C ALA A 167 -7.74 -6.82 -16.53
N ILE A 168 -6.82 -6.94 -15.57
CA ILE A 168 -7.06 -6.81 -14.14
C ILE A 168 -6.13 -5.75 -13.57
N VAL A 169 -6.68 -4.88 -12.72
CA VAL A 169 -5.93 -3.88 -11.96
C VAL A 169 -6.33 -3.97 -10.49
N ASP A 170 -5.33 -4.20 -9.64
CA ASP A 170 -5.46 -4.19 -8.19
C ASP A 170 -5.11 -2.79 -7.66
N HIS A 171 -6.10 -2.04 -7.17
CA HIS A 171 -5.90 -0.72 -6.58
C HIS A 171 -5.67 -0.82 -5.08
N PHE A 172 -4.62 -0.18 -4.55
CA PHE A 172 -4.25 -0.29 -3.13
C PHE A 172 -4.50 0.98 -2.33
N ARG A 173 -4.83 0.79 -1.06
CA ARG A 173 -4.91 1.83 -0.03
C ARG A 173 -4.21 1.39 1.25
N LEU A 174 -3.56 2.33 1.94
CA LEU A 174 -2.75 2.04 3.12
C LEU A 174 -3.64 1.97 4.36
N VAL A 175 -3.61 0.83 5.06
CA VAL A 175 -4.31 0.64 6.35
C VAL A 175 -3.38 0.99 7.50
N ASP A 176 -2.15 0.48 7.45
CA ASP A 176 -1.05 0.82 8.35
C ASP A 176 0.29 0.53 7.67
N SER A 177 1.42 0.68 8.37
CA SER A 177 2.77 0.49 7.81
C SER A 177 3.05 -0.93 7.29
N ALA A 178 2.24 -1.92 7.67
CA ALA A 178 2.41 -3.32 7.30
C ALA A 178 1.18 -3.92 6.61
N THR A 179 0.14 -3.13 6.35
CA THR A 179 -1.15 -3.61 5.84
C THR A 179 -1.69 -2.69 4.76
N VAL A 180 -2.09 -3.26 3.63
CA VAL A 180 -2.82 -2.55 2.57
C VAL A 180 -4.13 -3.26 2.26
N MET A 181 -5.14 -2.47 1.91
CA MET A 181 -6.41 -2.94 1.37
C MET A 181 -6.38 -2.84 -0.16
N GLY A 182 -6.92 -3.83 -0.85
CA GLY A 182 -6.95 -3.92 -2.30
C GLY A 182 -8.37 -4.07 -2.86
N ILE A 183 -8.63 -3.43 -4.00
CA ILE A 183 -9.81 -3.68 -4.84
C ILE A 183 -9.32 -4.21 -6.18
N MET A 184 -9.74 -5.43 -6.53
CA MET A 184 -9.47 -6.04 -7.82
C MET A 184 -10.53 -5.60 -8.82
N THR A 185 -10.12 -4.83 -9.83
CA THR A 185 -11.00 -4.31 -10.88
C THR A 185 -10.68 -4.97 -12.22
N GLY A 186 -11.68 -5.08 -13.08
CA GLY A 186 -11.59 -5.73 -14.37
C GLY A 186 -12.95 -5.82 -15.03
N LYS A 187 -12.98 -6.32 -16.26
CA LYS A 187 -14.23 -6.51 -17.04
C LYS A 187 -14.71 -7.95 -17.09
N ASP A 188 -13.87 -8.89 -16.68
CA ASP A 188 -14.19 -10.31 -16.69
C ASP A 188 -15.24 -10.63 -15.60
N ASP A 189 -16.18 -11.55 -15.89
CA ASP A 189 -17.25 -11.94 -14.96
C ASP A 189 -16.72 -12.54 -13.65
N MET A 190 -15.49 -13.06 -13.63
CA MET A 190 -14.82 -13.51 -12.40
C MET A 190 -14.48 -12.32 -11.49
N VAL A 191 -14.17 -11.16 -12.08
CA VAL A 191 -13.67 -9.96 -11.39
C VAL A 191 -14.77 -8.94 -11.11
N TYR A 192 -15.78 -8.84 -11.99
CA TYR A 192 -16.93 -7.97 -11.84
C TYR A 192 -18.22 -8.78 -11.70
N ASP A 193 -18.44 -9.30 -10.49
CA ASP A 193 -19.53 -10.21 -10.18
C ASP A 193 -20.77 -9.45 -9.71
N ASN A 194 -21.87 -9.54 -10.47
CA ASN A 194 -23.15 -8.89 -10.15
C ASN A 194 -23.01 -7.38 -9.83
N GLY A 195 -22.16 -6.68 -10.56
CA GLY A 195 -21.95 -5.24 -10.38
C GLY A 195 -20.99 -4.86 -9.24
N LYS A 196 -20.35 -5.83 -8.60
CA LYS A 196 -19.42 -5.63 -7.47
C LYS A 196 -18.01 -6.10 -7.84
N TYR A 197 -17.01 -5.45 -7.26
CA TYR A 197 -15.60 -5.86 -7.35
C TYR A 197 -15.21 -6.78 -6.19
N CYS A 198 -14.08 -7.48 -6.32
CA CYS A 198 -13.50 -8.26 -5.24
C CYS A 198 -12.60 -7.39 -4.34
N TYR A 199 -12.75 -7.55 -3.03
CA TYR A 199 -11.93 -6.86 -2.03
C TYR A 199 -11.01 -7.85 -1.34
N PHE A 200 -9.78 -7.44 -1.12
CA PHE A 200 -8.76 -8.23 -0.46
C PHE A 200 -7.87 -7.33 0.40
N TYR A 201 -6.97 -7.95 1.16
CA TYR A 201 -5.96 -7.25 1.93
C TYR A 201 -4.63 -7.99 1.85
N LEU A 202 -3.55 -7.27 2.08
CA LEU A 202 -2.21 -7.79 2.12
C LEU A 202 -1.54 -7.33 3.42
N GLU A 203 -0.94 -8.27 4.13
CA GLU A 203 -0.14 -8.04 5.33
C GLU A 203 1.32 -8.40 5.04
N ARG A 204 2.28 -7.58 5.48
CA ARG A 204 3.71 -7.85 5.28
C ARG A 204 4.08 -9.22 5.86
N ASP A 205 4.68 -10.06 5.03
CA ASP A 205 5.11 -11.39 5.43
C ASP A 205 6.46 -11.30 6.17
N ARG A 206 6.41 -11.32 7.51
CA ARG A 206 7.60 -11.19 8.35
C ARG A 206 8.43 -12.48 8.46
N HIS A 207 8.07 -13.55 7.75
CA HIS A 207 8.79 -14.84 7.80
C HIS A 207 9.85 -15.00 6.70
N ALA A 208 10.14 -13.95 5.91
CA ALA A 208 11.20 -13.96 4.89
C ALA A 208 12.62 -13.71 5.47
N GLY A 209 12.94 -14.33 6.61
CA GLY A 209 14.25 -14.27 7.24
C GLY A 209 14.42 -15.38 8.27
N GLY A 210 14.99 -16.51 7.86
CA GLY A 210 15.16 -17.66 8.76
C GLY A 210 15.63 -18.95 8.09
N THR A 211 16.77 -18.91 7.43
CA THR A 211 17.66 -20.09 7.29
C THR A 211 19.08 -19.68 7.67
N GLU A 212 19.28 -19.44 8.97
CA GLU A 212 20.56 -19.66 9.62
C GLU A 212 20.32 -20.70 10.73
N GLY A 213 21.03 -21.83 10.64
CA GLY A 213 21.15 -22.78 11.73
C GLY A 213 20.47 -24.13 11.53
N MET A 214 21.07 -24.99 10.70
CA MET A 214 21.34 -26.37 11.12
C MET A 214 22.68 -26.84 10.55
#